data_AF-A0A960KD81-F1
#
_entry.id   AF-A0A960KD81-F1
#
_cell.length_a   1.000
_cell.length_b   1.000
_cell.length_c   1.000
_cell.angle_alpha   90.00
_cell.angle_beta   90.00
_cell.angle_gamma   90.00
#
_symmetry.space_group_name_H-M   'P 1'
#
loop_
_entity.id
_entity.type
_entity.pdbx_description
1 polymer ?
#
loop_
_entity_poly.entity_id
_entity_poly.type
_entity_poly.pdbx_seq_one_letter_code
_entity_poly.pdbx_strand_id
1 'polypeptide(L)'
;LAYQYLIGAKPNNLMVVVPSQPRRSDGALSMRSVAESWAKAWYADIMIALMSAGRGSILAQTVKNRFGKNNEKMFFDYDPVDCSWGVGAQDWEDDDW
;
A
#
# COMPACT_ATOMS: atom_id res chain seq x y z
N LEU A 1 17.96 -3.64 -11.82
CA LEU A 1 17.24 -4.31 -12.92
C LEU A 1 15.75 -3.96 -12.96
N ALA A 2 14.96 -4.16 -11.90
CA ALA A 2 13.51 -3.86 -11.91
C ALA A 2 13.10 -2.42 -12.31
N TYR A 3 13.89 -1.40 -11.97
CA TYR A 3 13.54 0.01 -12.27
C TYR A 3 13.63 0.38 -13.76
N GLN A 4 14.46 -0.30 -14.54
CA GLN A 4 14.61 -0.04 -15.98
C GLN A 4 13.37 -0.51 -16.76
N TYR A 5 12.77 -1.63 -16.35
CA TYR A 5 11.49 -2.10 -16.87
C TYR A 5 10.35 -1.11 -16.59
N LEU A 6 10.33 -0.49 -15.40
CA LEU A 6 9.34 0.54 -15.05
C LEU A 6 9.46 1.80 -15.92
N ILE A 7 10.69 2.26 -16.18
CA ILE A 7 10.93 3.40 -17.08
C ILE A 7 10.52 3.07 -18.52
N GLY A 8 10.83 1.85 -18.99
CA GLY A 8 10.47 1.38 -20.33
C GLY A 8 8.96 1.16 -20.54
N ALA A 9 8.19 0.94 -19.48
CA ALA A 9 6.73 0.77 -19.55
C ALA A 9 5.97 2.11 -19.64
N LYS A 10 6.61 3.22 -19.26
CA LYS A 10 6.01 4.57 -19.20
C LYS A 10 5.38 5.06 -20.52
N PRO A 11 5.94 4.77 -21.72
CA PRO A 11 5.33 5.15 -23.00
C PRO A 11 4.06 4.36 -23.35
N ASN A 12 3.84 3.19 -22.73
CA ASN A 12 2.76 2.29 -23.11
C ASN A 12 1.43 2.61 -22.41
N ASN A 13 1.38 3.65 -21.56
CA ASN A 13 0.21 3.99 -20.72
C ASN A 13 -0.34 2.81 -19.90
N LEU A 14 0.50 1.83 -19.61
CA LEU A 14 0.11 0.66 -18.82
C LEU A 14 0.28 0.97 -17.35
N MET A 15 -0.73 0.61 -16.54
CA MET A 15 -0.59 0.60 -15.09
C MET A 15 0.36 -0.52 -14.70
N VAL A 16 1.44 -0.18 -13.99
CA VAL A 16 2.39 -1.17 -13.47
C VAL A 16 2.30 -1.21 -11.95
N VAL A 17 1.97 -2.38 -11.41
CA VAL A 17 1.90 -2.64 -9.96
C VAL A 17 3.06 -3.53 -9.56
N VAL A 18 3.81 -3.12 -8.55
CA VAL A 18 4.97 -3.86 -8.03
C VAL A 18 4.81 -4.06 -6.52
N PRO A 19 4.66 -5.31 -6.03
CA PRO A 19 4.66 -5.58 -4.60
C PRO A 19 6.08 -5.39 -4.04
N SER A 20 6.19 -4.88 -2.81
CA SER A 20 7.45 -4.71 -2.12
C SER A 20 7.28 -4.94 -0.63
N GLN A 21 8.30 -5.49 0.02
CA GLN A 21 8.33 -5.64 1.47
C GLN A 21 8.97 -4.42 2.16
N PRO A 22 8.47 -4.02 3.33
CA PRO A 22 9.12 -3.03 4.16
C PRO A 22 10.34 -3.62 4.90
N ARG A 23 11.21 -2.76 5.43
CA ARG A 23 12.31 -3.17 6.32
C ARG A 23 11.73 -3.76 7.59
N ARG A 24 12.33 -4.84 8.08
CA ARG A 24 11.91 -5.50 9.33
C ARG A 24 11.98 -4.59 10.57
N SER A 25 12.84 -3.57 10.54
CA SER A 25 13.04 -2.60 11.63
C SER A 25 11.93 -1.56 11.74
N ASP A 26 11.10 -1.40 10.71
CA ASP A 26 10.22 -0.26 10.59
C ASP A 26 8.83 -0.62 11.12
N GLY A 27 8.46 -0.02 12.27
CA GLY A 27 7.14 -0.19 12.88
C GLY A 27 6.02 0.63 12.21
N ALA A 28 6.38 1.70 11.50
CA ALA A 28 5.45 2.53 10.74
C ALA A 28 5.87 2.58 9.27
N LEU A 29 4.93 2.29 8.37
CA LEU A 29 5.21 2.22 6.94
C LEU A 29 5.27 3.61 6.32
N SER A 30 6.43 3.93 5.74
CA SER A 30 6.66 5.19 5.05
C SER A 30 7.41 4.97 3.73
N MET A 31 7.60 6.02 2.94
CA MET A 31 8.46 5.96 1.73
C MET A 31 9.88 5.46 2.04
N ARG A 32 10.39 5.73 3.25
CA ARG A 32 11.74 5.31 3.67
C ARG A 32 11.82 3.84 4.03
N SER A 33 10.66 3.22 4.28
CA SER A 33 10.56 1.85 4.78
C SER A 33 10.74 0.80 3.70
N VAL A 34 10.82 1.18 2.42
CA VAL A 34 11.06 0.24 1.31
C VAL A 34 12.47 -0.37 1.46
N ALA A 35 12.54 -1.67 1.75
CA ALA A 35 13.78 -2.36 2.12
C ALA A 35 14.84 -2.38 1.01
N GLU A 36 14.41 -2.48 -0.24
CA GLU A 36 15.29 -2.90 -1.33
C GLU A 36 15.82 -1.76 -2.20
N SER A 37 15.21 -0.55 -2.15
CA SER A 37 15.73 0.62 -2.85
C SER A 37 14.91 1.87 -2.55
N TRP A 38 15.56 2.94 -2.08
CA TRP A 38 14.96 4.28 -2.02
C TRP A 38 14.47 4.75 -3.40
N ALA A 39 15.12 4.30 -4.48
CA ALA A 39 14.77 4.66 -5.84
C ALA A 39 13.38 4.12 -6.24
N LYS A 40 12.97 2.93 -5.76
CA LYS A 40 11.62 2.40 -5.98
C LYS A 40 10.56 3.39 -5.45
N ALA A 41 10.75 3.88 -4.23
CA ALA A 41 9.85 4.85 -3.62
C ALA A 41 9.89 6.21 -4.34
N TRP A 42 11.08 6.64 -4.79
CA TRP A 42 11.23 7.91 -5.51
C TRP A 42 10.52 7.91 -6.87
N TYR A 43 10.66 6.83 -7.65
CA TYR A 43 10.11 6.73 -9.00
C TYR A 43 8.66 6.25 -9.07
N ALA A 44 8.11 5.65 -8.02
CA ALA A 44 6.69 5.30 -7.96
C ALA A 44 5.83 6.57 -7.97
N ASP A 45 4.78 6.62 -8.79
CA ASP A 45 3.83 7.75 -8.76
C ASP A 45 2.83 7.64 -7.59
N ILE A 46 2.42 6.41 -7.25
CA ILE A 46 1.55 6.11 -6.11
C ILE A 46 2.18 4.99 -5.27
N MET A 47 2.13 5.11 -3.95
CA MET A 47 2.53 4.09 -3.00
C MET A 47 1.43 3.87 -1.96
N ILE A 48 1.03 2.61 -1.81
CA ILE A 48 0.03 2.16 -0.84
C ILE A 48 0.72 1.22 0.12
N ALA A 49 0.65 1.54 1.42
CA ALA A 49 1.05 0.66 2.50
C ALA A 49 -0.14 -0.19 2.92
N LEU A 50 0.07 -1.49 3.05
CA LEU A 50 -0.91 -2.44 3.57
C LEU A 50 -0.46 -2.89 4.95
N MET A 51 -1.32 -2.70 5.94
CA MET A 51 -1.09 -3.07 7.34
C MET A 51 -2.22 -3.96 7.81
N SER A 52 -1.93 -4.94 8.66
CA SER A 52 -3.01 -5.70 9.30
C SER A 52 -3.73 -4.80 10.31
N ALA A 53 -5.06 -4.79 10.24
CA ALA A 53 -5.92 -4.11 11.22
C ALA A 53 -6.51 -5.09 12.27
N GLY A 54 -6.15 -6.38 12.21
CA GLY A 54 -6.71 -7.44 13.05
C GLY A 54 -7.86 -8.20 12.37
N ARG A 55 -8.23 -9.38 12.90
CA ARG A 55 -9.40 -10.21 12.50
C ARG A 55 -9.68 -10.37 10.98
N GLY A 56 -8.65 -10.45 10.15
CA GLY A 56 -8.83 -10.60 8.69
C GLY A 56 -9.01 -9.28 7.94
N SER A 57 -8.91 -8.15 8.64
CA SER A 57 -8.97 -6.80 8.10
C SER A 57 -7.58 -6.26 7.78
N ILE A 58 -7.51 -5.44 6.73
CA ILE A 58 -6.32 -4.69 6.33
C ILE A 58 -6.64 -3.21 6.24
N LEU A 59 -5.68 -2.39 6.67
CA LEU A 59 -5.65 -0.96 6.43
C LEU A 59 -4.76 -0.69 5.23
N ALA A 60 -5.35 -0.16 4.16
CA ALA A 60 -4.63 0.42 3.05
C ALA A 60 -4.45 1.92 3.29
N GLN A 61 -3.21 2.39 3.32
CA GLN A 61 -2.89 3.80 3.48
C GLN A 61 -2.06 4.29 2.30
N THR A 62 -2.49 5.40 1.70
CA THR A 62 -1.72 6.07 0.65
C THR A 62 -0.55 6.83 1.27
N VAL A 63 0.66 6.31 1.09
CA VAL A 63 1.91 6.91 1.62
C VAL A 63 2.46 7.96 0.66
N LYS A 64 2.23 7.78 -0.64
CA LYS A 64 2.62 8.71 -1.69
C LYS A 64 1.57 8.69 -2.79
N ASN A 65 1.19 9.86 -3.26
CA ASN A 65 0.29 10.06 -4.38
C ASN A 65 0.73 11.33 -5.10
N ARG A 66 1.22 11.16 -6.32
CA ARG A 66 1.63 12.28 -7.16
C ARG A 66 0.44 13.10 -7.70
N PHE A 67 -0.74 12.49 -7.78
CA PHE A 67 -1.90 13.04 -8.49
C PHE A 67 -3.03 13.50 -7.56
N GLY A 68 -2.86 13.35 -6.24
CA GLY A 68 -3.93 13.62 -5.28
C GLY A 68 -3.43 13.73 -3.84
N LYS A 69 -4.33 13.46 -2.90
CA LYS A 69 -4.04 13.55 -1.47
C LYS A 69 -3.20 12.36 -1.00
N ASN A 70 -2.35 12.63 0.00
CA ASN A 70 -1.61 11.64 0.75
C ASN A 70 -2.32 11.36 2.08
N ASN A 71 -1.96 10.24 2.72
CA ASN A 71 -2.48 9.79 4.01
C ASN A 71 -3.99 9.47 4.03
N GLU A 72 -4.61 9.29 2.87
CA GLU A 72 -5.93 8.67 2.81
C GLU A 72 -5.83 7.21 3.24
N LYS A 73 -6.84 6.78 4.00
CA LYS A 73 -6.92 5.46 4.62
C LYS A 73 -8.21 4.80 4.18
N MET A 74 -8.14 3.51 3.91
CA MET A 74 -9.28 2.68 3.58
C MET A 74 -9.11 1.32 4.25
N PHE A 75 -10.17 0.84 4.88
CA PHE A 75 -10.20 -0.48 5.48
C PHE A 75 -10.80 -1.47 4.49
N PHE A 76 -10.24 -2.66 4.47
CA PHE A 76 -10.79 -3.78 3.72
C PHE A 76 -10.91 -4.98 4.65
N ASP A 77 -12.07 -5.64 4.59
CA ASP A 77 -12.35 -6.84 5.34
C ASP A 77 -12.33 -8.04 4.39
N TYR A 78 -11.64 -9.10 4.79
CA TYR A 78 -11.60 -10.35 4.04
C TYR A 78 -12.81 -11.21 4.39
N ASP A 79 -13.60 -11.58 3.38
CA ASP A 79 -14.64 -12.59 3.53
C ASP A 79 -14.05 -13.98 3.22
N PRO A 80 -13.91 -14.87 4.23
CA PRO A 80 -13.36 -16.20 4.02
C PRO A 80 -14.32 -17.15 3.29
N VAL A 81 -15.62 -16.81 3.18
CA VAL A 81 -16.63 -17.66 2.53
C VAL A 81 -16.45 -17.65 1.02
N ASP A 82 -16.22 -16.47 0.44
CA ASP A 82 -16.06 -16.29 -1.02
C ASP A 82 -14.64 -15.88 -1.44
N CYS A 83 -13.72 -15.76 -0.49
CA CYS A 83 -12.33 -15.32 -0.67
C CYS A 83 -12.20 -13.90 -1.27
N SER A 84 -13.14 -13.01 -0.99
CA SER A 84 -13.15 -11.65 -1.51
C SER A 84 -12.73 -10.60 -0.47
N TRP A 85 -12.46 -9.38 -0.94
CA TRP A 85 -12.20 -8.21 -0.10
C TRP A 85 -13.34 -7.22 -0.26
N GLY A 86 -14.04 -6.92 0.83
CA GLY A 86 -15.03 -5.85 0.91
C GLY A 86 -14.43 -4.56 1.43
N VAL A 87 -15.05 -3.41 1.14
CA VAL A 87 -14.72 -2.15 1.83
C VAL A 87 -15.24 -2.26 3.25
N GLY A 88 -14.33 -2.29 4.22
CA GLY A 88 -14.67 -2.39 5.63
C GLY A 88 -15.22 -1.07 6.16
N ALA A 89 -16.11 -1.15 7.15
CA ALA A 89 -16.56 0.04 7.87
C ALA A 89 -15.37 0.68 8.58
N GLN A 90 -15.30 2.02 8.55
CA GLN A 90 -14.23 2.78 9.21
C GLN A 90 -14.34 2.75 10.75
N ASP A 91 -15.40 2.12 11.28
CA ASP A 91 -15.84 2.18 12.67
C ASP A 91 -15.04 1.26 13.63
N TRP A 92 -13.78 0.95 13.32
CA TRP A 92 -12.88 0.25 14.26
C TRP A 92 -12.30 1.19 15.34
N GLU A 93 -12.64 2.48 15.31
CA GLU A 93 -12.47 3.40 16.43
C GLU A 93 -13.75 3.33 17.28
N ASP A 94 -13.83 2.42 18.26
CA ASP A 94 -14.71 2.50 19.45
C ASP A 94 -14.77 1.21 20.32
N ASP A 95 -13.98 0.16 20.04
CA ASP A 95 -13.78 -0.92 21.02
C ASP A 95 -12.66 -0.55 22.00
N ASP A 96 -12.93 0.45 22.83
CA ASP A 96 -12.21 0.73 24.07
C ASP A 96 -12.47 -0.41 25.07
N TRP A 97 -11.44 -1.23 25.27
CA TRP A 97 -11.16 -2.14 26.40
C TRP A 97 -11.73 -1.67 27.75
#